data_AF-A0A7X9M2F0-F1
#
_entry.id   AF-A0A7X9M2F0-F1
#
_cell.length_a   1.000
_cell.length_b   1.000
_cell.length_c   1.000
_cell.angle_alpha   90.00
_cell.angle_beta   90.00
_cell.angle_gamma   90.00
#
_symmetry.space_group_name_H-M   'P 1'
#
loop_
_entity.id
_entity.type
_entity.pdbx_description
1 polymer ?
#
loop_
_entity_poly.entity_id
_entity_poly.type
_entity_poly.pdbx_seq_one_letter_code
_entity_poly.pdbx_strand_id
1 'polypeptide(L)' 'MKYSKTIMTKLINEHRELHDELKKIKVEMGLEKNLAIKALYHSAVADNGPYLKDYQELERLL' A
#
# COMPACT_ATOMS: atom_id res chain seq x y z
N MET A 1 8.56 -7.57 6.90
CA MET A 1 7.31 -8.09 6.31
C MET A 1 7.47 -8.19 4.81
N LYS A 2 6.80 -9.13 4.13
CA LYS A 2 6.94 -9.33 2.68
C LYS A 2 5.83 -8.58 1.94
N TYR A 3 6.17 -7.97 0.81
CA TYR A 3 5.17 -7.37 -0.06
C TYR A 3 4.20 -8.44 -0.61
N SER A 4 2.92 -8.23 -0.36
CA SER A 4 1.77 -8.90 -0.97
C SER A 4 0.86 -7.87 -1.64
N LYS A 5 0.65 -8.04 -2.95
CA LYS A 5 -0.24 -7.18 -3.74
C LYS A 5 -1.68 -7.28 -3.27
N THR A 6 -2.15 -8.49 -2.94
CA THR A 6 -3.53 -8.73 -2.50
C THR A 6 -3.82 -7.99 -1.21
N ILE A 7 -2.94 -8.13 -0.22
CA ILE A 7 -3.06 -7.44 1.07
C ILE A 7 -2.99 -5.93 0.87
N MET A 8 -2.00 -5.44 0.11
CA MET A 8 -1.85 -4.00 -0.13
C MET A 8 -3.09 -3.41 -0.83
N THR A 9 -3.66 -4.12 -1.81
CA THR A 9 -4.85 -3.66 -2.53
C THR A 9 -6.05 -3.59 -1.60
N LYS A 10 -6.20 -4.55 -0.68
CA LYS A 10 -7.26 -4.53 0.33
C LYS A 10 -7.10 -3.36 1.31
N LEU A 11 -5.88 -3.16 1.82
CA LEU A 11 -5.55 -2.03 2.67
C LEU A 11 -5.86 -0.68 1.99
N ILE A 12 -5.48 -0.52 0.72
CA ILE A 12 -5.78 0.71 -0.05
C ILE A 12 -7.30 0.95 -0.16
N ASN A 13 -8.10 -0.11 -0.27
CA ASN A 13 -9.55 0.02 -0.35
C ASN A 13 -10.19 0.34 1.01
N GLU A 14 -9.56 -0.05 2.13
CA GLU A 14 -10.03 0.22 3.49
C GLU A 14 -9.67 1.65 3.96
N HIS A 15 -8.61 2.24 3.41
CA HIS A 15 -8.15 3.59 3.79
C HIS A 15 -8.14 4.55 2.59
N ARG A 16 -9.06 5.52 2.60
CA ARG A 16 -9.17 6.55 1.55
C ARG A 16 -7.87 7.32 1.32
N GLU A 17 -7.11 7.59 2.38
CA GLU A 17 -5.83 8.30 2.31
C GLU A 17 -4.81 7.54 1.45
N LEU A 18 -4.72 6.22 1.59
CA LEU A 18 -3.84 5.38 0.77
C LEU A 18 -4.29 5.34 -0.70
N HIS A 19 -5.59 5.40 -0.94
CA HIS A 19 -6.12 5.47 -2.29
C HIS A 19 -5.78 6.80 -2.98
N ASP A 20 -5.83 7.91 -2.25
CA ASP A 20 -5.45 9.22 -2.78
C ASP A 20 -3.92 9.33 -2.95
N GLU A 21 -3.13 8.79 -2.03
CA GLU A 21 -1.66 8.70 -2.17
C GLU A 21 -1.26 7.81 -3.36
N LEU A 22 -1.96 6.69 -3.60
CA LEU A 22 -1.73 5.85 -4.78
C LEU A 22 -1.95 6.64 -6.08
N LYS A 23 -3.02 7.45 -6.16
CA LYS A 23 -3.28 8.30 -7.33
C LYS A 23 -2.16 9.30 -7.53
N LYS A 24 -1.71 9.94 -6.45
CA LYS A 24 -0.62 10.92 -6.48
C LYS A 24 0.67 10.29 -7.00
N ILE A 25 1.09 9.16 -6.43
CA ILE A 25 2.30 8.42 -6.87
C ILE A 25 2.22 8.06 -8.36
N LYS A 26 1.05 7.60 -8.85
CA LYS A 26 0.87 7.27 -10.27
C LYS A 26 1.06 8.49 -11.18
N VAL A 27 0.52 9.65 -10.79
CA VAL A 27 0.60 10.87 -11.60
C VAL A 27 1.99 11.48 -11.54
N GLU A 28 2.54 11.66 -10.35
CA GLU A 28 3.82 12.35 -10.15
C GLU A 28 5.01 11.55 -10.69
N MET A 29 4.98 10.23 -10.56
CA MET A 29 6.08 9.35 -11.00
C MET A 29 5.81 8.67 -12.35
N GLY A 30 4.63 8.89 -12.95
CA GLY A 30 4.24 8.19 -14.18
C GLY A 30 4.22 6.67 -14.05
N LEU A 31 3.97 6.16 -12.84
CA LEU A 31 4.10 4.72 -12.56
C LEU A 31 2.86 3.92 -12.97
N GLU A 32 3.14 2.77 -13.58
CA GLU A 32 2.14 1.72 -13.79
C GLU A 32 1.54 1.25 -12.45
N LYS A 33 0.27 0.84 -12.49
CA LYS A 33 -0.53 0.55 -11.28
C LYS A 33 0.19 -0.39 -10.29
N ASN A 34 0.80 -1.47 -10.77
CA ASN A 34 1.46 -2.45 -9.90
C ASN A 34 2.74 -1.91 -9.26
N LEU A 35 3.49 -1.07 -9.98
CA LEU A 35 4.70 -0.43 -9.46
C LEU A 35 4.34 0.65 -8.44
N ALA A 36 3.28 1.41 -8.70
CA ALA A 36 2.77 2.41 -7.75
C ALA A 36 2.27 1.78 -6.45
N ILE A 37 1.56 0.65 -6.51
CA ILE A 37 1.14 -0.09 -5.29
C ILE A 37 2.36 -0.57 -4.50
N LYS A 38 3.40 -1.05 -5.18
CA LYS A 38 4.65 -1.47 -4.52
C LYS A 38 5.40 -0.29 -3.91
N ALA A 39 5.48 0.84 -4.60
CA ALA A 39 6.07 2.07 -4.08
C ALA A 39 5.31 2.56 -2.83
N LEU A 40 3.97 2.54 -2.88
CA LEU A 40 3.13 2.90 -1.75
C LEU A 40 3.36 1.98 -0.55
N TYR A 41 3.51 0.66 -0.77
CA TYR A 41 3.88 -0.27 0.31
C TYR A 41 5.19 0.14 1.01
N HIS A 42 6.22 0.51 0.24
CA HIS A 42 7.49 0.94 0.83
C HIS A 42 7.38 2.25 1.61
N SER A 43 6.49 3.16 1.21
CA SER A 43 6.26 4.43 1.92
C SER A 43 5.38 4.28 3.17
N ALA A 44 4.30 3.50 3.06
CA ALA A 44 3.22 3.49 4.05
C ALA A 44 3.27 2.31 5.04
N VAL A 45 4.01 1.24 4.71
CA VAL A 45 3.96 -0.05 5.44
C VAL A 45 5.36 -0.56 5.80
N ALA A 46 6.32 -0.50 4.87
CA ALA A 46 7.69 -0.90 5.17
C ALA A 46 8.33 0.02 6.22
N ASP A 47 9.43 -0.44 6.83
CA ASP A 47 10.26 0.35 7.75
C ASP A 47 9.50 1.04 8.91
N ASN A 48 8.49 0.35 9.46
CA ASN A 48 7.60 0.86 10.50
C ASN A 48 6.68 2.00 10.05
N GLY A 49 6.25 1.96 8.78
CA GLY A 49 5.25 2.87 8.25
C GLY A 49 3.93 2.85 9.03
N PRO A 50 3.12 3.93 8.90
CA PRO A 50 1.93 4.14 9.72
C PRO A 50 0.88 3.03 9.61
N TYR A 51 0.81 2.35 8.46
CA TYR A 51 -0.15 1.27 8.22
C TYR A 51 0.46 -0.13 8.39
N LEU A 52 1.64 -0.26 9.01
CA LEU A 52 2.28 -1.55 9.26
C LEU A 52 1.35 -2.50 10.04
N LYS A 53 0.67 -2.00 11.08
CA LYS A 53 -0.20 -2.83 11.94
C LYS A 53 -1.42 -3.33 11.18
N ASP A 54 -2.10 -2.44 10.46
CA ASP A 54 -3.29 -2.80 9.67
C ASP A 54 -2.93 -3.81 8.57
N TYR A 55 -1.76 -3.63 7.93
CA TYR A 55 -1.26 -4.60 6.97
C TYR A 55 -0.97 -5.96 7.62
N GLN A 56 -0.35 -5.99 8.80
CA GLN A 56 -0.09 -7.23 9.55
C GLN A 56 -1.39 -7.94 9.95
N GLU A 57 -2.41 -7.18 10.33
CA GLU A 57 -3.73 -7.73 10.63
C GLU A 57 -4.36 -8.38 9.40
N LEU A 58 -4.34 -7.68 8.26
CA LEU A 58 -4.81 -8.24 6.99
C LEU A 58 -4.01 -9.46 6.54
N GLU A 59 -2.69 -9.51 6.79
CA GLU A 59 -1.84 -10.67 6.50
C GLU A 59 -2.23 -11.90 7.34
N ARG A 60 -2.68 -11.70 8.58
CA ARG A 60 -3.13 -12.81 9.45
C ARG A 60 -4.50 -13.36 9.07
N LEU A 61 -5.34 -12.55 8.41
CA LEU A 61 -6.71 -12.90 8.04
C LEU A 61 -6.85 -13.57 6.66
N LEU A 62 -5.78 -13.59 5.85
CA LEU A 62 -5.77 -14.08 4.47
C LEU A 62 -4.81 -15.27 4.31
#